data_AF-A0A4S4CHD2-F1
#
_entry.id   AF-A0A4S4CHD2-F1
#
_cell.length_a   1.000
_cell.length_b   1.000
_cell.length_c   1.000
_cell.angle_alpha   90.00
_cell.angle_beta   90.00
_cell.angle_gamma   90.00
#
_symmetry.space_group_name_H-M   'P 1'
#
loop_
_entity.id
_entity.type
_entity.pdbx_description
1 polymer ?
#
loop_
_entity_poly.entity_id
_entity_poly.type
_entity_poly.pdbx_seq_one_letter_code
_entity_poly.pdbx_strand_id
1 'polypeptide(L)'
;MSIVSHVELGADAPLDVHAALLHDMVASKGSDMTACIQTFHRLLFALAARYPFPDPEEAVYLALSDIRHCCPGWTSSRLPAKVWVLAVAKRRFDQVARVNPSDERC
;
A
#
# COMPACT_ATOMS: atom_id res chain seq x y z
N MET A 1 -39.42 12.73 -27.27
CA MET A 1 -39.11 11.38 -27.76
C MET A 1 -37.71 11.04 -27.28
N SER A 2 -37.61 10.04 -26.41
CA SER A 2 -36.42 9.71 -25.61
C SER A 2 -35.26 9.17 -26.45
N ILE A 3 -34.05 9.64 -26.11
CA ILE A 3 -32.77 9.09 -26.55
C ILE A 3 -32.52 7.86 -25.68
N VAL A 4 -32.51 6.67 -26.28
CA VAL A 4 -32.11 5.44 -25.59
C VAL A 4 -30.59 5.37 -25.63
N SER A 5 -29.94 5.96 -24.64
CA SER A 5 -28.52 5.72 -24.35
C SER A 5 -28.37 4.41 -23.60
N HIS A 6 -28.46 3.28 -24.32
CA HIS A 6 -27.97 2.01 -23.81
C HIS A 6 -26.47 1.92 -24.08
N VAL A 7 -25.67 2.44 -23.14
CA VAL A 7 -24.28 1.99 -22.99
C VAL A 7 -24.32 0.89 -21.94
N GLU A 8 -24.51 -0.34 -22.40
CA GLU A 8 -24.12 -1.50 -21.61
C GLU A 8 -22.59 -1.58 -21.64
N LEU A 9 -21.96 -0.89 -20.68
CA LEU A 9 -20.60 -1.19 -20.26
C LEU A 9 -20.64 -2.53 -19.53
N GLY A 10 -20.52 -3.60 -20.32
CA GLY A 10 -20.34 -4.96 -19.84
C GLY A 10 -19.16 -5.00 -18.86
N ALA A 11 -19.50 -5.25 -17.61
CA ALA A 11 -18.60 -5.43 -16.49
C ALA A 11 -17.82 -6.74 -16.65
N ASP A 12 -16.57 -6.62 -17.07
CA ASP A 12 -15.53 -7.61 -16.75
C ASP A 12 -14.20 -6.87 -16.55
N ALA A 13 -14.23 -5.87 -15.66
CA ALA A 13 -13.00 -5.38 -15.07
C ALA A 13 -12.54 -6.48 -14.10
N PRO A 14 -11.33 -7.04 -14.24
CA PRO A 14 -10.82 -8.02 -13.29
C PRO A 14 -10.94 -7.39 -11.91
N LEU A 15 -11.67 -8.08 -11.01
CA LEU A 15 -11.84 -7.66 -9.63
C LEU A 15 -10.45 -7.26 -9.12
N ASP A 16 -10.26 -5.97 -8.81
CA ASP A 16 -8.96 -5.51 -8.34
C ASP A 16 -8.74 -6.13 -6.96
N VAL A 17 -8.05 -7.27 -6.94
CA VAL A 17 -7.78 -8.07 -5.75
C VAL A 17 -7.09 -7.19 -4.68
N HIS A 18 -6.26 -6.24 -5.10
CA HIS A 18 -5.62 -5.31 -4.17
C HIS A 18 -6.63 -4.37 -3.51
N ALA A 19 -7.63 -3.89 -4.26
CA ALA A 19 -8.70 -3.06 -3.72
C ALA A 19 -9.59 -3.84 -2.75
N ALA A 20 -9.95 -5.09 -3.07
CA ALA A 20 -10.71 -5.96 -2.19
C ALA A 20 -9.98 -6.16 -0.85
N LEU A 21 -8.67 -6.44 -0.88
CA LEU A 21 -7.85 -6.60 0.32
C LEU A 21 -7.81 -5.36 1.20
N LEU A 22 -7.69 -4.16 0.60
CA LEU A 22 -7.72 -2.93 1.38
C LEU A 22 -9.12 -2.64 1.93
N HIS A 23 -10.19 -2.96 1.20
CA HIS A 23 -11.56 -2.84 1.70
C HIS A 23 -11.80 -3.74 2.92
N ASP A 24 -11.36 -4.99 2.87
CA ASP A 24 -11.46 -5.93 4.00
C ASP A 24 -10.64 -5.42 5.20
N MET A 25 -9.46 -4.86 4.94
CA MET A 25 -8.63 -4.25 5.98
C MET A 25 -9.27 -3.00 6.59
N VAL A 26 -9.96 -2.16 5.80
CA VAL A 26 -10.75 -1.04 6.34
C VAL A 26 -11.91 -1.55 7.19
N ALA A 27 -12.65 -2.55 6.70
CA ALA A 27 -13.80 -3.13 7.38
C ALA A 27 -13.40 -3.79 8.71
N SER A 28 -12.26 -4.47 8.76
CA SER A 28 -11.68 -5.06 9.97
C SER A 28 -10.97 -4.05 10.87
N LYS A 29 -10.96 -2.75 10.51
CA LYS A 29 -10.19 -1.69 11.19
C LYS A 29 -8.70 -2.04 11.34
N GLY A 30 -8.14 -2.76 10.38
CA GLY A 30 -6.75 -3.19 10.37
C GLY A 30 -6.44 -4.34 11.33
N SER A 31 -7.44 -5.03 11.87
CA SER A 31 -7.24 -6.18 12.76
C SER A 31 -6.79 -7.45 12.03
N ASP A 32 -7.22 -7.64 10.77
CA ASP A 32 -6.69 -8.68 9.90
C ASP A 32 -5.88 -8.05 8.76
N MET A 33 -4.57 -8.28 8.79
CA MET A 33 -3.62 -7.86 7.76
C MET A 33 -3.05 -9.03 6.96
N THR A 34 -3.45 -10.26 7.27
CA THR A 34 -2.77 -11.47 6.79
C THR A 34 -2.67 -11.50 5.27
N ALA A 35 -3.79 -11.24 4.58
CA ALA A 35 -3.85 -11.26 3.14
C ALA A 35 -3.15 -10.04 2.49
N CYS A 36 -3.15 -8.88 3.17
CA CYS A 36 -2.40 -7.69 2.77
C CYS A 36 -0.88 -7.95 2.82
N ILE A 37 -0.41 -8.58 3.91
CA ILE A 37 1.00 -9.00 4.08
C ILE A 37 1.37 -9.99 3.00
N GLN A 38 0.62 -11.09 2.83
CA GLN A 38 0.93 -12.12 1.84
C GLN A 38 1.03 -11.55 0.42
N THR A 39 0.19 -10.56 0.09
CA THR A 39 0.13 -9.95 -1.24
C THR A 39 1.24 -8.93 -1.48
N PHE A 40 1.53 -8.06 -0.50
CA PHE A 40 2.45 -6.94 -0.70
C PHE A 40 3.85 -7.18 -0.15
N HIS A 41 4.07 -8.18 0.70
CA HIS A 41 5.35 -8.37 1.40
C HIS A 41 6.56 -8.41 0.46
N ARG A 42 6.52 -9.21 -0.61
CA ARG A 42 7.65 -9.28 -1.58
C ARG A 42 7.93 -7.93 -2.24
N LEU A 43 6.88 -7.17 -2.55
CA LEU A 43 6.98 -5.87 -3.17
C LEU A 43 7.54 -4.82 -2.20
N LEU A 44 7.08 -4.84 -0.95
CA LEU A 44 7.59 -3.98 0.11
C LEU A 44 9.05 -4.30 0.43
N PHE A 45 9.43 -5.56 0.44
CA PHE A 45 10.81 -6.00 0.67
C PHE A 45 11.73 -5.56 -0.48
N ALA A 46 11.30 -5.75 -1.73
CA ALA A 46 12.04 -5.27 -2.89
C ALA A 46 12.17 -3.74 -2.91
N LEU A 47 11.15 -3.01 -2.43
CA LEU A 47 11.23 -1.57 -2.26
C LEU A 47 12.21 -1.20 -1.13
N ALA A 48 12.12 -1.84 0.03
CA ALA A 48 12.98 -1.59 1.20
C ALA A 48 14.46 -1.82 0.89
N ALA A 49 14.79 -2.83 0.08
CA ALA A 49 16.16 -3.12 -0.35
C ALA A 49 16.83 -1.98 -1.14
N ARG A 50 16.07 -0.98 -1.60
CA ARG A 50 16.58 0.22 -2.28
C ARG A 50 16.87 1.38 -1.32
N TYR A 51 16.67 1.17 -0.02
CA TYR A 51 16.84 2.17 1.03
C TYR A 51 17.92 1.72 2.02
N PRO A 52 18.59 2.66 2.71
CA PRO A 52 19.66 2.37 3.66
C PRO A 52 19.09 1.90 5.01
N PHE A 53 18.27 0.86 5.01
CA PHE A 53 17.83 0.22 6.25
C PHE A 53 18.87 -0.79 6.72
N PRO A 54 19.20 -0.83 8.03
CA PRO A 54 20.06 -1.87 8.57
C PRO A 54 19.41 -3.26 8.49
N ASP A 55 18.07 -3.32 8.59
CA ASP A 55 17.28 -4.53 8.43
C ASP A 55 16.06 -4.26 7.51
N PRO A 56 15.97 -4.90 6.33
CA PRO A 56 14.81 -4.76 5.44
C PRO A 56 13.52 -5.37 6.02
N GLU A 57 13.60 -6.35 6.93
CA GLU A 57 12.42 -6.90 7.60
C GLU A 57 11.80 -5.88 8.56
N GLU A 58 12.63 -5.22 9.37
CA GLU A 58 12.21 -4.09 10.21
C GLU A 58 11.58 -2.97 9.37
N ALA A 59 12.16 -2.64 8.22
CA ALA A 59 11.61 -1.64 7.31
C ALA A 59 10.18 -2.03 6.85
N VAL A 60 10.01 -3.27 6.39
CA VAL A 60 8.70 -3.78 5.96
C VAL A 60 7.70 -3.78 7.12
N TYR A 61 8.12 -4.19 8.32
CA TYR A 61 7.27 -4.14 9.52
C TYR A 61 6.76 -2.71 9.80
N LEU A 62 7.65 -1.73 9.75
CA LEU A 62 7.29 -0.32 9.94
C LEU A 62 6.32 0.19 8.87
N ALA A 63 6.56 -0.16 7.60
CA ALA A 63 5.66 0.19 6.51
C ALA A 63 4.26 -0.43 6.68
N LEU A 64 4.19 -1.70 7.09
CA LEU A 64 2.93 -2.39 7.37
C LEU A 64 2.17 -1.74 8.53
N SER A 65 2.87 -1.31 9.58
CA SER A 65 2.25 -0.58 10.69
C SER A 65 1.61 0.74 10.22
N ASP A 66 2.33 1.50 9.37
CA ASP A 66 1.81 2.75 8.80
C ASP A 66 0.63 2.50 7.84
N ILE A 67 0.71 1.46 7.01
CA ILE A 67 -0.37 1.02 6.12
C ILE A 67 -1.62 0.70 6.94
N ARG A 68 -1.50 -0.05 8.04
CA ARG A 68 -2.62 -0.35 8.95
C ARG A 68 -3.25 0.91 9.52
N HIS A 69 -2.42 1.84 10.00
CA HIS A 69 -2.87 3.06 10.63
C HIS A 69 -3.54 4.02 9.63
N CYS A 70 -3.00 4.12 8.41
CA CYS A 70 -3.51 5.02 7.38
C CYS A 70 -4.62 4.40 6.51
N CYS A 71 -4.86 3.09 6.60
CA CYS A 71 -5.81 2.36 5.77
C CYS A 71 -7.21 3.01 5.68
N PRO A 72 -7.80 3.53 6.78
CA PRO A 72 -9.10 4.20 6.71
C PRO A 72 -9.15 5.40 5.75
N GLY A 73 -8.01 6.04 5.49
CA GLY A 73 -7.89 7.15 4.56
C GLY A 73 -7.68 6.76 3.10
N TRP A 74 -7.52 5.46 2.78
CA TRP A 74 -7.26 5.01 1.41
C TRP A 74 -8.44 5.34 0.47
N THR A 75 -9.68 5.09 0.88
CA THR A 75 -10.87 5.32 0.04
C THR A 75 -10.99 6.78 -0.40
N SER A 76 -10.61 7.72 0.48
CA SER A 76 -10.58 9.16 0.18
C SER A 76 -9.44 9.57 -0.75
N SER A 77 -8.38 8.77 -0.87
CA SER A 77 -7.22 9.08 -1.71
C SER A 77 -7.48 8.93 -3.22
N ARG A 78 -8.50 8.14 -3.59
CA ARG A 78 -8.81 7.74 -4.99
C ARG A 78 -7.64 7.07 -5.73
N LEU A 79 -6.59 6.66 -5.02
CA LEU A 79 -5.45 5.95 -5.59
C LEU A 79 -5.76 4.44 -5.70
N PRO A 80 -5.26 3.77 -6.75
CA PRO A 80 -5.27 2.31 -6.80
C PRO A 80 -4.59 1.73 -5.56
N ALA A 81 -5.13 0.64 -5.02
CA ALA A 81 -4.70 0.04 -3.76
C ALA A 81 -3.18 -0.20 -3.68
N LYS A 82 -2.63 -0.84 -4.72
CA LYS A 82 -1.19 -1.10 -4.84
C LYS A 82 -0.36 0.19 -4.84
N VAL A 83 -0.82 1.23 -5.53
CA VAL A 83 -0.12 2.52 -5.61
C VAL A 83 -0.15 3.21 -4.25
N TRP A 84 -1.29 3.18 -3.56
CA TRP A 84 -1.44 3.76 -2.23
C TRP A 84 -0.52 3.06 -1.21
N VAL A 85 -0.51 1.73 -1.17
CA VAL A 85 0.38 0.92 -0.31
C VAL A 85 1.85 1.27 -0.53
N LEU A 86 2.28 1.30 -1.81
CA LEU A 86 3.66 1.67 -2.16
C LEU A 86 4.00 3.11 -1.76
N ALA A 87 3.06 4.05 -1.90
CA ALA A 87 3.28 5.44 -1.54
C ALA A 87 3.44 5.62 -0.02
N VAL A 88 2.64 4.92 0.78
CA VAL A 88 2.77 4.92 2.26
C VAL A 88 4.12 4.32 2.66
N ALA A 89 4.47 3.16 2.12
CA ALA A 89 5.76 2.51 2.41
C ALA A 89 6.95 3.39 2.01
N LYS A 90 6.91 3.96 0.79
CA LYS A 90 7.93 4.89 0.30
C LYS A 90 8.10 6.09 1.22
N ARG A 91 6.99 6.71 1.67
CA ARG A 91 7.04 7.84 2.61
C ARG A 91 7.75 7.46 3.90
N ARG A 92 7.47 6.27 4.45
CA ARG A 92 8.13 5.77 5.66
C ARG A 92 9.63 5.58 5.42
N PHE A 93 10.00 4.99 4.29
CA PHE A 93 11.39 4.74 3.94
C PHE A 93 12.18 6.04 3.72
N ASP A 94 11.59 7.00 3.02
CA ASP A 94 12.18 8.34 2.84
C ASP A 94 12.37 9.07 4.19
N GLN A 95 11.46 8.89 5.15
CA GLN A 95 11.60 9.48 6.50
C GLN A 95 12.76 8.88 7.28
N VAL A 96 12.91 7.55 7.27
CA VAL A 96 14.01 6.89 7.98
C VAL A 96 15.36 7.25 7.34
N ALA A 97 15.44 7.27 6.01
CA ALA A 97 16.66 7.67 5.30
C ALA A 97 17.09 9.12 5.62
N ARG A 98 16.14 10.01 5.93
CA ARG A 98 16.45 11.39 6.36
C ARG A 98 16.91 11.49 7.81
N VAL A 99 16.41 10.62 8.68
CA VAL A 99 16.76 10.61 10.12
C VAL A 99 18.07 9.87 10.36
N ASN A 100 18.37 8.87 9.53
CA ASN A 100 19.64 8.16 9.49
C ASN A 100 20.38 8.51 8.19
N PRO A 101 20.86 9.76 8.00
CA PRO A 101 21.87 10.02 6.99
C PRO A 101 23.14 9.37 7.54
N SER A 102 23.34 8.08 7.26
CA SER A 102 24.51 7.34 7.70
C SER A 102 25.76 8.18 7.53
N ASP A 103 26.53 8.38 8.61
CA ASP A 103 27.90 7.89 8.74
C ASP A 103 28.68 7.66 7.42
N GLU A 104 28.63 8.60 6.49
CA GLU A 104 29.48 8.70 5.31
C GLU A 104 30.68 9.60 5.62
N ARG A 105 31.36 9.32 6.74
CA ARG A 105 32.75 9.74 6.97
C ARG A 105 33.58 8.50 7.32
N CYS A 106 33.89 7.72 6.29
CA CYS A 106 35.21 7.09 6.24
C CYS A 106 36.21 8.13 5.72
#